data_AF-A0A3D2UY88-F1
#
_entry.id   AF-A0A3D2UY88-F1
#
_cell.length_a   1.000
_cell.length_b   1.000
_cell.length_c   1.000
_cell.angle_alpha   90.00
_cell.angle_beta   90.00
_cell.angle_gamma   90.00
#
_symmetry.space_group_name_H-M   'P 1'
#
loop_
_entity.id
_entity.type
_entity.pdbx_description
1 polymer ?
#
loop_
_entity_poly.entity_id
_entity_poly.type
_entity_poly.pdbx_seq_one_letter_code
_entity_poly.pdbx_strand_id
1 'polypeptide(L)' 'FLLFLWASPAWAVLYKWKDENGSTHFTDDITKVPPEYKPHHTNKK' A
#
# COMPACT_ATOMS: atom_id res chain seq x y z
N PHE A 1 23.20 0.48 28.05
CA PHE A 1 22.73 -0.16 26.80
C PHE A 1 21.38 0.48 26.45
N LEU A 2 21.41 1.65 25.79
CA LEU A 2 20.28 2.61 25.75
C LEU A 2 20.11 3.20 24.33
N LEU A 3 20.08 2.33 23.30
CA LEU A 3 20.07 2.75 21.89
C LEU A 3 18.70 2.58 21.19
N PHE A 4 17.69 2.03 21.87
CA PHE A 4 16.41 1.67 21.23
C PHE A 4 15.23 2.62 21.55
N LEU A 5 15.42 3.65 22.39
CA LEU A 5 14.32 4.55 22.78
C LEU A 5 13.87 5.54 21.70
N TRP A 6 14.56 5.64 20.56
CA TRP A 6 14.24 6.61 19.50
C TRP A 6 13.85 5.95 18.16
N ALA A 7 13.46 4.68 18.16
CA ALA A 7 12.93 4.08 16.93
C ALA A 7 11.53 4.66 16.65
N SER A 8 11.47 5.70 15.82
CA SER A 8 10.18 6.21 15.32
C SER A 8 9.54 5.17 14.41
N PRO A 9 8.26 4.82 14.62
CA PRO A 9 7.56 3.93 13.71
C PRO A 9 7.50 4.57 12.32
N ALA A 10 8.12 3.94 11.32
CA ALA A 10 7.99 4.34 9.93
C ALA A 10 6.67 3.81 9.38
N TRP A 11 5.88 4.70 8.78
CA TRP A 11 4.61 4.33 8.14
C TRP A 11 4.84 4.36 6.62
N ALA A 12 4.56 3.24 5.97
CA ALA A 12 4.60 3.13 4.51
C ALA A 12 3.22 2.66 4.03
N VAL A 13 2.72 3.30 2.98
CA VAL A 13 1.50 2.86 2.31
C VAL A 13 1.93 1.89 1.22
N LEU A 14 1.39 0.67 1.27
CA LEU A 14 1.64 -0.36 0.27
C LEU A 14 0.31 -0.84 -0.30
N TYR A 15 0.18 -0.74 -1.61
CA TYR A 15 -0.95 -1.23 -2.38
C TYR A 15 -0.66 -2.63 -2.88
N LYS A 16 -1.62 -3.53 -2.68
CA LYS A 16 -1.58 -4.92 -3.16
C LYS A 16 -2.79 -5.19 -4.01
N TRP A 17 -2.59 -5.77 -5.20
CA TRP A 17 -3.66 -6.27 -6.05
C TRP A 17 -3.26 -7.57 -6.72
N LYS A 18 -4.26 -8.32 -7.17
CA LYS A 18 -4.07 -9.57 -7.92
C LYS A 18 -4.57 -9.32 -9.34
N ASP A 19 -3.71 -9.58 -10.32
CA ASP A 19 -4.09 -9.46 -11.73
C ASP A 19 -4.98 -10.63 -12.18
N GLU A 20 -5.53 -10.52 -13.39
CA GLU A 20 -6.38 -11.56 -13.99
C GLU A 20 -5.65 -12.89 -14.20
N ASN A 21 -4.33 -12.82 -14.40
CA ASN A 21 -3.45 -13.99 -14.54
C ASN A 21 -3.13 -14.65 -13.19
N GLY A 22 -3.62 -14.08 -12.09
CA GLY A 22 -3.46 -14.58 -10.74
C GLY A 22 -2.15 -14.19 -10.04
N SER A 23 -1.34 -13.34 -10.64
CA SER A 23 -0.12 -12.82 -10.03
C SER A 23 -0.43 -11.68 -9.06
N THR A 24 0.26 -11.67 -7.92
CA THR A 24 0.07 -10.65 -6.89
C THR A 24 1.15 -9.57 -7.03
N HIS A 25 0.70 -8.33 -7.24
CA HIS A 25 1.57 -7.17 -7.39
C HIS A 25 1.52 -6.29 -6.14
N PHE A 26 2.65 -5.64 -5.86
CA PHE A 26 2.82 -4.73 -4.74
C PHE A 26 3.45 -3.43 -5.23
N THR A 27 2.89 -2.30 -4.83
CA THR A 27 3.47 -0.99 -5.14
C THR A 27 3.24 -0.02 -4.00
N ASP A 28 4.20 0.85 -3.76
CA ASP A 28 4.12 1.99 -2.86
C ASP A 28 3.35 3.17 -3.47
N ASP A 29 3.15 3.16 -4.80
CA ASP A 29 2.57 4.26 -5.56
C ASP A 29 1.22 3.89 -6.16
N ILE A 30 0.15 4.52 -5.68
CA ILE A 30 -1.22 4.31 -6.17
C ILE A 30 -1.38 4.61 -7.67
N THR A 31 -0.50 5.43 -8.26
CA THR A 31 -0.56 5.74 -9.69
C THR A 31 -0.19 4.54 -10.57
N LYS A 32 0.62 3.62 -10.05
CA LYS A 32 1.05 2.39 -10.72
C LYS A 32 0.04 1.26 -10.66
N VAL A 33 -0.93 1.35 -9.74
CA VAL A 33 -2.05 0.41 -9.66
C VAL A 33 -2.96 0.66 -10.86
N PRO A 34 -3.32 -0.36 -11.67
CA PRO A 34 -4.27 -0.17 -12.76
C PRO A 34 -5.63 0.32 -12.25
N PRO A 35 -6.36 1.18 -12.98
CA PRO A 35 -7.62 1.79 -12.54
C PRO A 35 -8.65 0.79 -12.01
N GLU A 36 -8.70 -0.39 -12.60
CA GLU A 36 -9.62 -1.49 -12.26
C GLU A 36 -9.39 -2.06 -10.85
N TYR A 37 -8.16 -1.96 -10.35
CA TYR A 37 -7.78 -2.41 -9.02
C TYR A 37 -7.58 -1.26 -8.03
N LYS A 38 -7.75 -0.01 -8.47
CA LYS A 38 -7.68 1.13 -7.56
C LYS A 38 -8.86 1.05 -6.60
N PRO A 39 -8.64 1.24 -5.28
CA PRO A 39 -9.75 1.31 -4.35
C PRO A 39 -10.63 2.49 -4.76
N HIS A 40 -11.87 2.21 -5.16
CA HIS A 40 -12.89 3.25 -5.30
C HIS A 40 -13.04 3.88 -3.92
N HIS A 41 -12.52 5.09 -3.77
CA HIS A 41 -12.66 5.88 -2.56
C HIS A 41 -14.15 6.25 -2.45
N THR A 42 -14.98 5.33 -1.96
CA THR A 42 -16.33 5.66 -1.54
C THR A 42 -16.16 6.61 -0.37
N ASN A 43 -16.33 7.90 -0.62
CA ASN A 43 -16.41 8.90 0.41
C ASN A 43 -17.66 8.57 1.24
N LYS A 44 -17.51 7.70 2.23
CA LYS A 44 -18.51 7.50 3.26
C LYS A 44 -18.45 8.76 4.13
N LYS A 45 -19.25 9.74 3.72
CA LYS A 45 -19.63 10.93 4.48
C LYS A 45 -20.19 10.55 5.83
#